data_AF-A0A8B6DB04-F1
#
_entry.id   AF-A0A8B6DB04-F1
#
_cell.length_a   1.000
_cell.length_b   1.000
_cell.length_c   1.000
_cell.angle_alpha   90.00
_cell.angle_beta   90.00
_cell.angle_gamma   90.00
#
_symmetry.space_group_name_H-M   'P 1'
#
loop_
_entity.id
_entity.type
_entity.pdbx_description
1 polymer ?
#
loop_
_entity_poly.entity_id
_entity_poly.type
_entity_poly.pdbx_seq_one_letter_code
_entity_poly.pdbx_strand_id
1 'polypeptide(L)'
;MLNSLLLLSSILIQTYGQAFGFLTGNIADALCTDKMTNCISFDQGACQDPYTAWAMENCRHFCGFCQVNKPPTAATTSTAATTQSATTASHVIGPITSALPCVDTRTDCDIFGKSVCTDQKYIAWANKSCRLYCRLCPANMLPPITTISPALCVDKHDDCKQYGKASCHGAYYSWANDNCRQYCGFCDGPTTVEPPCRNKIQSCYRYPGEICTSDKYKDWAEENCNQHCGFCSGGSTAGTPSGTTAANYPGK
;
A
#
# COMPACT_ATOMS: atom_id res chain seq x y z
N MET A 1 -65.63 47.90 -2.31
CA MET A 1 -64.37 47.46 -2.94
C MET A 1 -63.60 46.65 -1.92
N LEU A 2 -62.92 45.57 -2.34
CA LEU A 2 -62.29 44.54 -1.49
C LEU A 2 -63.24 43.49 -0.89
N ASN A 3 -63.86 42.67 -1.75
CA ASN A 3 -64.09 41.25 -1.40
C ASN A 3 -64.31 40.32 -2.61
N SER A 4 -64.17 40.81 -3.85
CA SER A 4 -64.28 40.03 -5.10
C SER A 4 -62.94 39.50 -5.63
N LEU A 5 -61.95 39.25 -4.77
CA LEU A 5 -60.60 38.81 -5.18
C LEU A 5 -60.16 37.45 -4.63
N LEU A 6 -61.04 36.72 -3.93
CA LEU A 6 -60.69 35.42 -3.34
C LEU A 6 -61.40 34.20 -3.96
N LEU A 7 -62.16 34.37 -5.03
CA LEU A 7 -62.87 33.26 -5.70
C LEU A 7 -62.46 33.02 -7.17
N LEU A 8 -61.39 33.66 -7.65
CA LEU A 8 -60.87 33.47 -9.01
C LEU A 8 -59.46 32.87 -9.08
N SER A 9 -58.90 32.38 -7.98
CA SER A 9 -57.64 31.61 -8.01
C SER A 9 -57.85 30.10 -8.05
N SER A 10 -59.10 29.62 -8.09
CA SER A 10 -59.44 28.19 -7.97
C SER A 10 -59.76 27.48 -9.29
N ILE A 11 -59.65 28.15 -10.46
CA ILE A 11 -60.09 27.57 -11.76
C ILE A 11 -59.08 27.82 -12.90
N LEU A 12 -57.76 27.80 -12.64
CA LEU A 12 -56.76 27.92 -13.73
C LEU A 12 -55.57 26.95 -13.63
N ILE A 13 -55.74 25.78 -13.01
CA ILE A 13 -54.75 24.69 -13.11
C ILE A 13 -55.47 23.37 -13.39
N GLN A 14 -56.14 23.26 -14.54
CA GLN A 14 -56.78 22.01 -14.93
C GLN A 14 -56.59 21.63 -16.42
N THR A 15 -55.64 22.25 -17.13
CA THR A 15 -55.42 21.95 -18.57
C THR A 15 -53.96 21.82 -19.02
N TYR A 16 -53.00 21.62 -18.11
CA TYR A 16 -51.62 21.22 -18.48
C TYR A 16 -51.22 19.95 -17.74
N GLY A 17 -51.99 18.88 -17.93
CA GLY A 17 -51.71 17.56 -17.39
C GLY A 17 -51.61 16.54 -18.50
N GLN A 18 -50.58 16.59 -19.33
CA GLN A 18 -50.07 15.46 -20.12
C GLN A 18 -48.59 15.72 -20.47
N ALA A 19 -47.74 14.70 -20.28
CA ALA A 19 -46.34 14.59 -20.71
C ALA A 19 -45.24 15.22 -19.84
N PHE A 20 -44.98 14.62 -18.68
CA PHE A 20 -43.64 14.24 -18.18
C PHE A 20 -43.91 13.09 -17.19
N GLY A 21 -43.75 11.82 -17.57
CA GLY A 21 -42.44 11.25 -17.82
C GLY A 21 -41.81 10.88 -16.48
N PHE A 22 -42.18 9.71 -15.96
CA PHE A 22 -41.62 8.98 -14.81
C PHE A 22 -40.20 9.40 -14.38
N LEU A 23 -40.05 10.14 -13.27
CA LEU A 23 -38.84 10.16 -12.45
C LEU A 23 -39.17 10.64 -11.02
N THR A 24 -39.82 9.80 -10.21
CA THR A 24 -39.73 9.90 -8.74
C THR A 24 -38.89 8.73 -8.21
N GLY A 25 -37.68 8.61 -8.73
CA GLY A 25 -36.61 7.85 -8.10
C GLY A 25 -35.89 8.75 -7.11
N ASN A 26 -35.83 8.35 -5.83
CA ASN A 26 -35.03 9.00 -4.80
C ASN A 26 -33.57 9.09 -5.29
N ILE A 27 -33.08 10.29 -5.52
CA ILE A 27 -31.70 10.57 -5.97
C ILE A 27 -30.63 10.17 -4.94
N ALA A 28 -31.03 9.73 -3.74
CA ALA A 28 -30.14 9.19 -2.71
C ALA A 28 -29.62 7.77 -3.03
N ASP A 29 -30.29 7.02 -3.92
CA ASP A 29 -29.87 5.68 -4.35
C ASP A 29 -28.96 5.69 -5.59
N ALA A 30 -28.77 6.83 -6.24
CA ALA A 30 -28.08 6.88 -7.54
C ALA A 30 -26.54 6.83 -7.47
N LEU A 31 -25.94 6.99 -6.29
CA LEU A 31 -24.49 6.85 -6.17
C LEU A 31 -24.11 6.39 -4.76
N CYS A 32 -23.99 5.08 -4.55
CA CYS A 32 -23.42 4.52 -3.33
C CYS A 32 -21.90 4.72 -3.32
N THR A 33 -21.48 5.91 -2.88
CA THR A 33 -20.08 6.31 -2.76
C THR A 33 -19.85 6.98 -1.41
N ASP A 34 -18.62 6.87 -0.92
CA ASP A 34 -18.15 7.65 0.22
C ASP A 34 -17.99 9.11 -0.18
N LYS A 35 -18.41 10.02 0.70
CA LYS A 35 -18.24 11.47 0.53
C LYS A 35 -16.80 11.89 0.80
N MET A 36 -16.14 11.18 1.73
CA MET A 36 -14.73 11.39 2.05
C MET A 36 -13.87 10.30 1.44
N THR A 37 -12.67 10.67 0.96
CA THR A 37 -11.72 9.74 0.35
C THR A 37 -10.93 8.93 1.37
N ASN A 38 -10.93 9.34 2.64
CA ASN A 38 -10.13 8.73 3.71
C ASN A 38 -10.97 7.92 4.72
N CYS A 39 -12.16 7.45 4.36
CA CYS A 39 -12.98 6.63 5.26
C CYS A 39 -12.22 5.42 5.87
N ILE A 40 -11.26 4.87 5.12
CA ILE A 40 -10.37 3.79 5.58
C ILE A 40 -9.46 4.17 6.76
N SER A 41 -9.16 5.46 6.99
CA SER A 41 -8.31 5.90 8.10
C SER A 41 -9.02 5.92 9.45
N PHE A 42 -10.35 5.81 9.47
CA PHE A 42 -11.17 5.86 10.69
C PHE A 42 -11.56 4.49 11.25
N ASP A 43 -11.04 3.40 10.65
CA ASP A 43 -11.35 2.00 10.98
C ASP A 43 -12.86 1.64 10.97
N GLN A 44 -13.20 0.39 11.31
CA GLN A 44 -14.59 -0.09 11.31
C GLN A 44 -15.40 0.37 12.53
N GLY A 45 -14.74 0.83 13.59
CA GLY A 45 -15.38 1.42 14.77
C GLY A 45 -16.11 2.71 14.45
N ALA A 46 -15.67 3.47 13.44
CA ALA A 46 -16.40 4.64 12.95
C ALA A 46 -17.76 4.29 12.31
N CYS A 47 -18.00 3.03 11.92
CA CYS A 47 -19.27 2.54 11.39
C CYS A 47 -20.26 2.10 12.48
N GLN A 48 -19.88 2.20 13.74
CA GLN A 48 -20.68 1.80 14.90
C GLN A 48 -21.00 3.01 15.78
N ASP A 49 -21.87 2.82 16.77
CA ASP A 49 -22.21 3.89 17.71
C ASP A 49 -20.97 4.36 18.50
N PRO A 50 -20.86 5.67 18.77
CA PRO A 50 -21.84 6.73 18.53
C PRO A 50 -21.74 7.40 17.13
N TYR A 51 -20.90 6.88 16.23
CA TYR A 51 -20.52 7.54 14.98
C TYR A 51 -21.34 7.10 13.76
N THR A 52 -22.26 6.15 13.93
CA THR A 52 -23.14 5.61 12.89
C THR A 52 -23.76 6.69 12.00
N ALA A 53 -24.33 7.75 12.59
CA ALA A 53 -24.96 8.84 11.82
C ALA A 53 -23.97 9.62 10.95
N TRP A 54 -22.77 9.89 11.49
CA TRP A 54 -21.71 10.54 10.73
C TRP A 54 -21.20 9.63 9.60
N ALA A 55 -21.07 8.34 9.86
CA ALA A 55 -20.60 7.37 8.87
C ALA A 55 -21.63 7.11 7.76
N MET A 56 -22.93 7.18 8.04
CA MET A 56 -23.98 7.15 7.01
C MET A 56 -23.89 8.35 6.05
N GLU A 57 -23.48 9.53 6.54
CA GLU A 57 -23.33 10.71 5.70
C GLU A 57 -22.02 10.71 4.91
N ASN A 58 -20.92 10.25 5.52
CA ASN A 58 -19.58 10.46 4.97
C ASN A 58 -18.92 9.22 4.37
N CYS A 59 -19.25 8.03 4.90
CA CYS A 59 -18.54 6.78 4.66
C CYS A 59 -19.50 5.60 4.40
N ARG A 60 -20.65 5.90 3.78
CA ARG A 60 -21.75 4.96 3.54
C ARG A 60 -21.38 3.73 2.72
N HIS A 61 -20.47 3.85 1.76
CA HIS A 61 -19.99 2.70 0.99
C HIS A 61 -18.95 1.91 1.80
N PHE A 62 -18.00 2.58 2.45
CA PHE A 62 -17.00 1.98 3.34
C PHE A 62 -17.63 1.21 4.52
N CYS A 63 -18.67 1.77 5.13
CA CYS A 63 -19.43 1.17 6.22
C CYS A 63 -20.51 0.20 5.74
N GLY A 64 -20.66 -0.01 4.43
CA GLY A 64 -21.63 -0.95 3.87
C GLY A 64 -23.10 -0.56 4.09
N PHE A 65 -23.37 0.72 4.41
CA PHE A 65 -24.73 1.26 4.57
C PHE A 65 -25.48 1.41 3.24
N CYS A 66 -24.77 1.26 2.11
CA CYS A 66 -25.38 1.16 0.79
C CYS A 66 -24.68 0.09 -0.07
N GLN A 67 -25.33 -0.34 -1.17
CA GLN A 67 -24.72 -1.19 -2.20
C GLN A 67 -25.02 -0.63 -3.60
N VAL A 68 -24.03 -0.65 -4.49
CA VAL A 68 -24.11 0.00 -5.81
C VAL A 68 -25.04 -0.68 -6.82
N ASN A 69 -25.59 -1.88 -6.58
CA ASN A 69 -26.54 -2.51 -7.51
C ASN A 69 -27.42 -3.55 -6.80
N LYS A 70 -28.61 -3.16 -6.34
CA LYS A 70 -29.70 -4.11 -6.06
C LYS A 70 -30.98 -3.63 -6.76
N PRO A 71 -31.61 -4.42 -7.63
CA PRO A 71 -33.01 -4.22 -8.00
C PRO A 71 -33.86 -4.26 -6.72
N PRO A 72 -34.97 -3.52 -6.62
CA PRO A 72 -35.74 -3.42 -5.39
C PRO A 72 -36.36 -4.79 -5.06
N THR A 73 -35.72 -5.55 -4.18
CA THR A 73 -36.36 -6.69 -3.53
C THR A 73 -36.82 -6.23 -2.16
N ALA A 74 -38.14 -6.24 -2.00
CA ALA A 74 -38.88 -5.90 -0.80
C ALA A 74 -38.28 -6.48 0.47
N ALA A 75 -38.40 -5.71 1.54
CA ALA A 75 -38.06 -6.12 2.89
C ALA A 75 -38.76 -7.45 3.26
N THR A 76 -37.99 -8.40 3.76
CA THR A 76 -38.56 -9.49 4.56
C THR A 76 -37.68 -9.67 5.78
N THR A 77 -38.18 -9.11 6.87
CA THR A 77 -37.82 -9.45 8.25
C THR A 77 -38.07 -10.95 8.45
N SER A 78 -37.07 -11.72 8.90
CA SER A 78 -37.34 -12.89 9.73
C SER A 78 -36.09 -13.39 10.46
N THR A 79 -36.11 -13.15 11.77
CA THR A 79 -35.85 -14.04 12.91
C THR A 79 -35.01 -15.30 12.70
N ALA A 80 -34.04 -15.44 13.61
CA ALA A 80 -33.25 -16.63 13.87
C ALA A 80 -34.10 -17.89 14.12
N ALA A 81 -33.67 -19.02 13.55
CA ALA A 81 -34.02 -20.35 14.02
C ALA A 81 -32.86 -21.32 13.80
N THR A 82 -32.40 -21.88 14.92
CA THR A 82 -31.46 -22.99 15.07
C THR A 82 -32.08 -24.29 14.54
N THR A 83 -31.28 -25.16 13.91
CA THR A 83 -31.03 -26.60 14.23
C THR A 83 -30.64 -27.40 12.98
N GLN A 84 -29.81 -28.41 13.26
CA GLN A 84 -28.99 -29.31 12.45
C GLN A 84 -29.77 -30.21 11.45
N SER A 85 -29.11 -30.63 10.36
CA SER A 85 -28.48 -31.97 10.21
C SER A 85 -28.52 -32.53 8.78
N ALA A 86 -27.35 -33.02 8.37
CA ALA A 86 -26.98 -34.05 7.37
C ALA A 86 -27.92 -34.42 6.21
N THR A 87 -27.41 -34.35 4.97
CA THR A 87 -27.40 -35.54 4.08
C THR A 87 -26.28 -35.45 3.04
N THR A 88 -25.51 -36.53 2.95
CA THR A 88 -24.59 -36.94 1.89
C THR A 88 -25.24 -36.99 0.50
N ALA A 89 -24.59 -36.41 -0.51
CA ALA A 89 -24.57 -36.96 -1.87
C ALA A 89 -23.42 -36.35 -2.69
N SER A 90 -22.54 -37.24 -3.13
CA SER A 90 -21.49 -37.02 -4.12
C SER A 90 -22.08 -36.48 -5.42
N HIS A 91 -21.53 -35.39 -5.97
CA HIS A 91 -21.82 -34.98 -7.36
C HIS A 91 -20.57 -34.40 -8.05
N VAL A 92 -19.96 -35.29 -8.84
CA VAL A 92 -19.32 -35.05 -10.15
C VAL A 92 -18.20 -34.00 -10.21
N ILE A 93 -17.00 -34.52 -10.46
CA ILE A 93 -15.84 -33.82 -10.99
C ILE A 93 -16.24 -33.19 -12.33
N GLY A 94 -16.61 -31.91 -12.30
CA GLY A 94 -16.66 -31.06 -13.49
C GLY A 94 -15.25 -30.61 -13.88
N PRO A 95 -14.97 -30.40 -15.17
CA PRO A 95 -13.66 -30.01 -15.65
C PRO A 95 -13.30 -28.60 -15.13
N ILE A 96 -12.21 -28.55 -14.37
CA ILE A 96 -11.34 -27.39 -14.10
C ILE A 96 -11.93 -26.03 -14.51
N THR A 97 -12.58 -25.41 -13.52
CA THR A 97 -12.82 -23.97 -13.44
C THR A 97 -11.60 -23.23 -13.97
N SER A 98 -11.81 -22.35 -14.95
CA SER A 98 -10.75 -21.50 -15.51
C SER A 98 -9.97 -20.87 -14.35
N ALA A 99 -8.70 -21.27 -14.21
CA ALA A 99 -7.86 -20.74 -13.16
C ALA A 99 -7.85 -19.23 -13.31
N LEU A 100 -8.30 -18.49 -12.28
CA LEU A 100 -8.28 -17.03 -12.32
C LEU A 100 -6.89 -16.57 -12.76
N PRO A 101 -6.78 -15.59 -13.68
CA PRO A 101 -5.50 -15.08 -14.12
C PRO A 101 -4.68 -14.59 -12.92
N CYS A 102 -3.37 -14.86 -12.94
CA CYS A 102 -2.44 -14.38 -11.92
C CYS A 102 -2.01 -12.95 -12.26
N VAL A 103 -2.87 -12.00 -11.96
CA VAL A 103 -2.62 -10.57 -12.17
C VAL A 103 -3.13 -9.78 -10.98
N ASP A 104 -2.53 -8.63 -10.75
CA ASP A 104 -3.13 -7.63 -9.87
C ASP A 104 -4.22 -6.90 -10.66
N THR A 105 -5.45 -6.92 -10.15
CA THR A 105 -6.56 -6.18 -10.76
C THR A 105 -6.55 -4.71 -10.32
N ARG A 106 -5.76 -4.39 -9.29
CA ARG A 106 -5.42 -3.03 -8.88
C ARG A 106 -3.97 -2.72 -9.22
N THR A 107 -3.70 -1.46 -9.57
CA THR A 107 -2.34 -0.99 -9.89
C THR A 107 -1.59 -0.46 -8.67
N ASP A 108 -2.27 -0.26 -7.54
CA ASP A 108 -1.78 0.41 -6.33
C ASP A 108 -1.64 -0.54 -5.13
N CYS A 109 -1.43 -1.82 -5.40
CA CYS A 109 -1.30 -2.86 -4.37
C CYS A 109 -0.17 -2.61 -3.37
N ASP A 110 0.88 -1.88 -3.78
CA ASP A 110 2.00 -1.52 -2.92
C ASP A 110 1.66 -0.47 -1.87
N ILE A 111 0.63 0.36 -2.09
CA ILE A 111 0.18 1.38 -1.12
C ILE A 111 -0.37 0.73 0.16
N PHE A 112 -0.89 -0.49 0.05
CA PHE A 112 -1.45 -1.23 1.18
C PHE A 112 -0.39 -1.99 1.99
N GLY A 113 0.88 -1.99 1.56
CA GLY A 113 1.98 -2.70 2.21
C GLY A 113 1.90 -4.22 2.07
N LYS A 114 2.87 -4.97 2.60
CA LYS A 114 2.87 -6.44 2.53
C LYS A 114 2.01 -7.12 3.60
N SER A 115 1.62 -6.41 4.65
CA SER A 115 0.81 -6.96 5.74
C SER A 115 -0.55 -7.48 5.28
N VAL A 116 -1.19 -6.82 4.30
CA VAL A 116 -2.46 -7.25 3.71
C VAL A 116 -2.40 -8.60 3.00
N CYS A 117 -1.19 -9.05 2.64
CA CYS A 117 -0.95 -10.35 2.02
C CYS A 117 -0.99 -11.51 3.02
N THR A 118 -0.99 -11.22 4.33
CA THR A 118 -0.99 -12.23 5.41
C THR A 118 -2.10 -12.01 6.43
N ASP A 119 -2.61 -10.79 6.55
CA ASP A 119 -3.70 -10.46 7.47
C ASP A 119 -5.00 -11.16 7.05
N GLN A 120 -5.57 -11.96 7.95
CA GLN A 120 -6.81 -12.71 7.76
C GLN A 120 -7.99 -11.82 7.34
N LYS A 121 -8.03 -10.56 7.79
CA LYS A 121 -9.08 -9.62 7.44
C LYS A 121 -8.99 -9.19 5.97
N TYR A 122 -7.78 -9.11 5.42
CA TYR A 122 -7.52 -8.57 4.09
C TYR A 122 -7.15 -9.64 3.06
N ILE A 123 -6.86 -10.88 3.46
CA ILE A 123 -6.36 -11.93 2.57
C ILE A 123 -7.32 -12.25 1.42
N ALA A 124 -8.63 -12.21 1.65
CA ALA A 124 -9.63 -12.43 0.61
C ALA A 124 -9.64 -11.29 -0.43
N TRP A 125 -9.50 -10.05 0.05
CA TRP A 125 -9.33 -8.88 -0.82
C TRP A 125 -8.01 -8.94 -1.58
N ALA A 126 -6.90 -9.26 -0.91
CA ALA A 126 -5.58 -9.39 -1.50
C ALA A 126 -5.56 -10.47 -2.59
N ASN A 127 -6.23 -11.61 -2.38
CA ASN A 127 -6.37 -12.66 -3.38
C ASN A 127 -7.19 -12.21 -4.61
N LYS A 128 -8.13 -11.26 -4.46
CA LYS A 128 -8.93 -10.75 -5.57
C LYS A 128 -8.26 -9.57 -6.29
N SER A 129 -7.62 -8.70 -5.53
CA SER A 129 -7.15 -7.39 -5.99
C SER A 129 -5.65 -7.32 -6.28
N CYS A 130 -4.87 -8.04 -5.48
CA CYS A 130 -3.41 -7.90 -5.40
C CYS A 130 -2.72 -9.27 -5.38
N ARG A 131 -3.25 -10.19 -6.17
CA ARG A 131 -2.93 -11.62 -6.12
C ARG A 131 -1.49 -11.91 -6.54
N LEU A 132 -0.99 -11.18 -7.53
CA LEU A 132 0.39 -11.28 -8.00
C LEU A 132 1.34 -10.59 -7.01
N TYR A 133 1.00 -9.36 -6.58
CA TYR A 133 1.76 -8.61 -5.56
C TYR A 133 1.91 -9.39 -4.24
N CYS A 134 0.85 -10.06 -3.80
CA CYS A 134 0.85 -10.89 -2.59
C CYS A 134 1.32 -12.33 -2.81
N ARG A 135 1.74 -12.67 -4.04
CA ARG A 135 2.19 -14.02 -4.42
C ARG A 135 1.19 -15.13 -4.05
N LEU A 136 -0.11 -14.83 -4.11
CA LEU A 136 -1.21 -15.77 -3.83
C LEU A 136 -1.58 -16.62 -5.06
N CYS A 137 -0.82 -16.50 -6.14
CA CYS A 137 -0.97 -17.34 -7.32
C CYS A 137 -0.30 -18.71 -7.13
N PRO A 138 -0.75 -19.72 -7.90
CA PRO A 138 -0.02 -20.97 -8.04
C PRO A 138 1.45 -20.75 -8.45
N ALA A 139 2.37 -21.55 -7.92
CA ALA A 139 3.82 -21.36 -8.12
C ALA A 139 4.25 -21.35 -9.59
N ASN A 140 3.57 -22.11 -10.46
CA ASN A 140 3.83 -22.15 -11.90
C ASN A 140 3.33 -20.91 -12.67
N MET A 141 2.50 -20.07 -12.04
CA MET A 141 2.02 -18.80 -12.59
C MET A 141 2.72 -17.59 -11.99
N LEU A 142 3.45 -17.79 -10.89
CA LEU A 142 4.27 -16.73 -10.34
C LEU A 142 5.50 -16.54 -11.24
N PRO A 143 5.92 -15.29 -11.47
CA PRO A 143 7.27 -15.08 -11.96
C PRO A 143 8.23 -15.77 -10.99
N PRO A 144 9.27 -16.45 -11.52
CA PRO A 144 10.28 -17.08 -10.68
C PRO A 144 10.74 -16.05 -9.63
N ILE A 145 10.97 -16.50 -8.40
CA ILE A 145 11.34 -15.64 -7.25
C ILE A 145 12.62 -14.81 -7.54
N THR A 146 13.29 -15.08 -8.66
CA THR A 146 14.37 -14.31 -9.24
C THR A 146 13.99 -12.86 -9.53
N THR A 147 14.61 -11.98 -8.74
CA THR A 147 15.03 -10.61 -9.08
C THR A 147 13.92 -9.69 -9.56
N ILE A 148 13.45 -8.83 -8.63
CA ILE A 148 12.89 -7.51 -8.97
C ILE A 148 13.76 -6.94 -10.10
N SER A 149 13.14 -6.49 -11.20
CA SER A 149 13.94 -5.99 -12.33
C SER A 149 14.87 -4.88 -11.82
N PRO A 150 16.12 -4.79 -12.31
CA PRO A 150 17.05 -3.77 -11.85
C PRO A 150 16.46 -2.36 -11.91
N ALA A 151 15.67 -2.05 -12.95
CA ALA A 151 14.99 -0.75 -13.08
C ALA A 151 13.94 -0.47 -11.98
N LEU A 152 13.37 -1.50 -11.36
CA LEU A 152 12.39 -1.39 -10.28
C LEU A 152 13.02 -1.56 -8.89
N CYS A 153 14.30 -1.93 -8.82
CA CYS A 153 15.06 -2.05 -7.59
C CYS A 153 15.76 -0.72 -7.27
N VAL A 154 14.96 0.26 -6.89
CA VAL A 154 15.43 1.57 -6.45
C VAL A 154 14.88 1.87 -5.07
N ASP A 155 15.62 2.67 -4.30
CA ASP A 155 15.09 3.26 -3.08
C ASP A 155 14.07 4.34 -3.45
N LYS A 156 12.91 4.32 -2.80
CA LYS A 156 11.86 5.35 -2.96
C LYS A 156 12.22 6.64 -2.21
N HIS A 157 13.16 6.56 -1.26
CA HIS A 157 13.66 7.70 -0.51
C HIS A 157 15.18 7.83 -0.63
N ASP A 158 15.67 9.05 -0.84
CA ASP A 158 17.10 9.34 -0.95
C ASP A 158 17.84 9.23 0.41
N ASP A 159 17.10 9.23 1.52
CA ASP A 159 17.62 9.25 2.89
C ASP A 159 17.66 7.87 3.56
N CYS A 160 17.49 6.76 2.82
CA CYS A 160 17.51 5.39 3.35
C CYS A 160 18.73 5.08 4.25
N LYS A 161 19.88 5.69 3.96
CA LYS A 161 21.10 5.58 4.79
C LYS A 161 20.95 6.15 6.20
N GLN A 162 20.12 7.18 6.40
CA GLN A 162 19.91 7.82 7.69
C GLN A 162 19.19 6.91 8.70
N TYR A 163 18.39 5.96 8.20
CA TYR A 163 17.72 4.94 9.02
C TYR A 163 18.66 3.80 9.44
N GLY A 164 19.84 3.70 8.81
CA GLY A 164 20.84 2.68 9.07
C GLY A 164 20.41 1.26 8.69
N LYS A 165 21.39 0.35 8.60
CA LYS A 165 21.15 -1.07 8.28
C LYS A 165 20.22 -1.78 9.28
N ALA A 166 20.11 -1.25 10.49
CA ALA A 166 19.20 -1.79 11.50
C ALA A 166 17.72 -1.75 11.06
N SER A 167 17.36 -0.83 10.18
CA SER A 167 16.00 -0.69 9.66
C SER A 167 15.66 -1.76 8.61
N CYS A 168 16.66 -2.43 8.05
CA CYS A 168 16.51 -3.51 7.08
C CYS A 168 16.05 -4.84 7.73
N HIS A 169 15.76 -4.85 9.03
CA HIS A 169 15.33 -6.03 9.75
C HIS A 169 14.38 -5.70 10.90
N GLY A 170 13.79 -6.73 11.52
CA GLY A 170 12.90 -6.58 12.67
C GLY A 170 11.63 -5.79 12.34
N ALA A 171 11.21 -4.91 13.27
CA ALA A 171 9.95 -4.18 13.19
C ALA A 171 9.85 -3.27 11.95
N TYR A 172 10.97 -2.83 11.39
CA TYR A 172 11.01 -1.93 10.23
C TYR A 172 11.20 -2.65 8.90
N TYR A 173 11.36 -3.99 8.90
CA TYR A 173 11.61 -4.78 7.69
C TYR A 173 10.60 -4.48 6.57
N SER A 174 9.30 -4.45 6.86
CA SER A 174 8.28 -4.20 5.83
C SER A 174 8.43 -2.81 5.22
N TRP A 175 8.67 -1.79 6.05
CA TRP A 175 8.85 -0.43 5.57
C TRP A 175 10.13 -0.31 4.72
N ALA A 176 11.23 -0.89 5.18
CA ALA A 176 12.50 -0.90 4.45
C ALA A 176 12.39 -1.68 3.14
N ASN A 177 11.60 -2.77 3.12
CA ASN A 177 11.33 -3.56 1.92
C ASN A 177 10.48 -2.82 0.89
N ASP A 178 9.74 -1.78 1.28
CA ASP A 178 8.93 -1.00 0.34
C ASP A 178 9.62 0.28 -0.11
N ASN A 179 10.49 0.84 0.73
CA ASN A 179 11.07 2.16 0.52
C ASN A 179 12.59 2.17 0.31
N CYS A 180 13.31 1.18 0.82
CA CYS A 180 14.78 1.16 0.86
C CYS A 180 15.35 -0.17 0.36
N ARG A 181 14.74 -0.73 -0.70
CA ARG A 181 15.06 -2.07 -1.19
C ARG A 181 16.51 -2.21 -1.66
N GLN A 182 17.01 -1.19 -2.35
CA GLN A 182 18.37 -1.19 -2.86
C GLN A 182 19.35 -0.99 -1.71
N TYR A 183 19.11 -0.01 -0.83
CA TYR A 183 19.93 0.20 0.36
C TYR A 183 19.99 -1.05 1.23
N CYS A 184 18.87 -1.73 1.45
CA CYS A 184 18.81 -2.94 2.28
C CYS A 184 19.25 -4.21 1.56
N GLY A 185 19.58 -4.16 0.27
CA GLY A 185 20.00 -5.32 -0.51
C GLY A 185 18.91 -6.37 -0.70
N PHE A 186 17.64 -5.97 -0.65
CA PHE A 186 16.51 -6.87 -0.91
C PHE A 186 16.31 -7.17 -2.39
N CYS A 187 17.02 -6.44 -3.26
CA CYS A 187 17.08 -6.69 -4.68
C CYS A 187 18.38 -6.14 -5.27
N ASP A 188 18.67 -6.57 -6.50
CA ASP A 188 19.77 -6.06 -7.29
C ASP A 188 19.29 -4.85 -8.11
N GLY A 189 19.78 -3.67 -7.74
CA GLY A 189 19.48 -2.39 -8.40
C GLY A 189 19.97 -2.34 -9.84
N PRO A 190 19.61 -1.28 -10.59
CA PRO A 190 20.30 -1.00 -11.84
C PRO A 190 21.79 -0.86 -11.52
N THR A 191 22.66 -1.37 -12.40
CA THR A 191 24.11 -1.26 -12.20
C THR A 191 24.46 0.21 -12.02
N THR A 192 24.66 0.62 -10.76
CA THR A 192 25.13 1.95 -10.45
C THR A 192 26.56 2.01 -10.95
N VAL A 193 26.87 3.01 -11.78
CA VAL A 193 28.25 3.26 -12.18
C VAL A 193 29.04 3.42 -10.89
N GLU A 194 30.03 2.54 -10.69
CA GLU A 194 30.85 2.57 -9.48
C GLU A 194 31.38 3.99 -9.29
N PRO A 195 31.19 4.61 -8.11
CA PRO A 195 31.71 5.94 -7.86
C PRO A 195 33.21 5.96 -8.12
N PRO A 196 33.78 7.04 -8.69
CA PRO A 196 35.20 7.10 -8.94
C PRO A 196 35.98 6.88 -7.64
N CYS A 197 37.01 6.04 -7.69
CA CYS A 197 37.83 5.70 -6.52
C CYS A 197 38.71 6.90 -6.12
N ARG A 198 38.16 7.81 -5.30
CA ARG A 198 38.83 9.00 -4.80
C ARG A 198 38.15 9.49 -3.53
N ASN A 199 38.93 10.03 -2.60
CA ASN A 199 38.39 10.75 -1.46
C ASN A 199 37.68 12.03 -1.95
N LYS A 200 36.41 12.22 -1.59
CA LYS A 200 35.72 13.51 -1.77
C LYS A 200 36.28 14.54 -0.78
N ILE A 201 36.64 14.10 0.42
CA ILE A 201 37.26 14.94 1.45
C ILE A 201 38.79 14.81 1.36
N GLN A 202 39.48 15.90 1.07
CA GLN A 202 40.95 15.94 0.95
C GLN A 202 41.68 15.47 2.23
N SER A 203 41.05 15.67 3.39
CA SER A 203 41.62 15.40 4.71
C SER A 203 41.22 14.05 5.31
N CYS A 204 40.80 13.06 4.50
CA CYS A 204 40.45 11.72 5.01
C CYS A 204 41.55 11.08 5.89
N TYR A 205 42.83 11.37 5.60
CA TYR A 205 43.98 10.93 6.39
C TYR A 205 44.00 11.42 7.85
N ARG A 206 43.17 12.41 8.21
CA ARG A 206 43.07 12.95 9.57
C ARG A 206 42.05 12.21 10.44
N TYR A 207 41.19 11.40 9.84
CA TYR A 207 40.19 10.65 10.59
C TYR A 207 40.79 9.34 11.10
N PRO A 208 40.36 8.86 12.29
CA PRO A 208 40.81 7.58 12.80
C PRO A 208 40.28 6.44 11.95
N GLY A 209 41.05 5.37 11.76
CA GLY A 209 40.64 4.21 10.93
C GLY A 209 39.33 3.53 11.35
N GLU A 210 38.83 3.81 12.56
CA GLU A 210 37.50 3.40 13.03
C GLU A 210 36.37 3.89 12.10
N ILE A 211 36.52 5.04 11.42
CA ILE A 211 35.51 5.51 10.45
C ILE A 211 35.30 4.52 9.30
N CYS A 212 36.29 3.68 9.01
CA CYS A 212 36.27 2.69 7.94
C CYS A 212 35.66 1.35 8.37
N THR A 213 35.45 1.13 9.67
CA THR A 213 35.00 -0.17 10.20
C THR A 213 33.75 -0.08 11.06
N SER A 214 33.47 1.08 11.66
CA SER A 214 32.28 1.31 12.48
C SER A 214 31.02 1.44 11.64
N ASP A 215 29.98 0.67 11.97
CA ASP A 215 28.66 0.74 11.30
C ASP A 215 28.06 2.16 11.30
N LYS A 216 28.40 2.97 12.30
CA LYS A 216 27.94 4.36 12.42
C LYS A 216 28.52 5.27 11.34
N TYR A 217 29.76 5.03 10.92
CA TYR A 217 30.53 5.92 10.05
C TYR A 217 30.83 5.32 8.68
N LYS A 218 30.64 4.01 8.51
CA LYS A 218 30.95 3.27 7.29
C LYS A 218 30.26 3.86 6.06
N ASP A 219 28.96 4.12 6.12
CA ASP A 219 28.22 4.72 4.99
C ASP A 219 28.75 6.12 4.61
N TRP A 220 29.13 6.92 5.61
CA TRP A 220 29.75 8.23 5.39
C TRP A 220 31.16 8.10 4.80
N ALA A 221 31.94 7.14 5.27
CA ALA A 221 33.31 6.89 4.81
C ALA A 221 33.35 6.28 3.40
N GLU A 222 32.39 5.42 3.05
CA GLU A 222 32.16 4.92 1.69
C GLU A 222 31.87 6.06 0.71
N GLU A 223 31.18 7.09 1.16
CA GLU A 223 30.86 8.22 0.30
C GLU A 223 32.00 9.25 0.21
N ASN A 224 32.69 9.52 1.33
CA ASN A 224 33.60 10.65 1.43
C ASN A 224 35.08 10.27 1.38
N CYS A 225 35.41 9.06 1.81
CA CYS A 225 36.77 8.59 2.05
C CYS A 225 37.03 7.20 1.45
N ASN A 226 36.38 6.88 0.32
CA ASN A 226 36.41 5.52 -0.24
C ASN A 226 37.84 4.99 -0.50
N GLN A 227 38.74 5.84 -0.98
CA GLN A 227 40.12 5.49 -1.28
C GLN A 227 40.93 5.32 0.01
N HIS A 228 40.75 6.22 0.98
CA HIS A 228 41.43 6.13 2.28
C HIS A 228 41.02 4.86 3.04
N CYS A 229 39.74 4.51 3.00
CA CYS A 229 39.20 3.33 3.65
C CYS A 229 39.30 2.05 2.82
N GLY A 230 39.84 2.11 1.59
CA GLY A 230 39.99 0.94 0.71
C GLY A 230 38.67 0.33 0.23
N PHE A 231 37.58 1.10 0.21
CA PHE A 231 36.26 0.63 -0.21
C PHE A 231 36.09 0.49 -1.72
N CYS A 232 37.01 1.04 -2.50
CA CYS A 232 37.02 0.93 -3.95
C CYS A 232 38.29 0.24 -4.43
N SER A 233 38.16 -0.60 -5.46
CA SER A 233 39.27 -1.41 -6.00
C SER A 233 39.29 -1.35 -7.53
N GLY A 234 39.61 -0.18 -8.05
CA GLY A 234 40.05 0.01 -9.42
C GLY A 234 41.56 -0.12 -9.53
N GLY A 235 42.09 -1.34 -9.46
CA GLY A 235 43.43 -1.71 -9.95
C GLY A 235 44.63 -0.92 -9.39
N SER A 236 45.02 -1.15 -8.14
CA SER A 236 46.45 -1.17 -7.75
C SER A 236 46.61 -2.00 -6.48
N THR A 237 47.50 -2.96 -6.60
CA THR A 237 47.84 -4.03 -5.64
C THR A 237 48.07 -3.56 -4.21
N ALA A 238 47.46 -4.31 -3.28
CA ALA A 238 48.00 -4.69 -1.98
C ALA A 238 48.89 -3.65 -1.26
N GLY A 239 48.25 -2.75 -0.53
CA GLY A 239 48.81 -2.17 0.69
C GLY A 239 48.19 -2.88 1.88
N THR A 240 48.92 -3.83 2.46
CA THR A 240 48.68 -4.42 3.78
C THR A 240 48.08 -3.41 4.76
N PRO A 241 47.15 -3.79 5.66
CA PRO A 241 46.82 -2.95 6.80
C PRO A 241 48.07 -2.83 7.65
N SER A 242 48.83 -1.75 7.47
CA SER A 242 49.90 -1.40 8.39
C SER A 242 49.23 -0.94 9.67
N GLY A 243 48.95 -1.92 10.54
CA GLY A 243 48.97 -1.67 11.97
C GLY A 243 50.28 -0.98 12.34
N THR A 244 50.22 -0.24 13.45
CA THR A 244 51.27 0.62 14.03
C THR A 244 51.46 1.93 13.25
N THR A 245 51.23 3.11 13.81
CA THR A 245 51.62 3.59 15.14
C THR A 245 50.56 4.50 15.78
N ALA A 246 50.35 4.33 17.09
CA ALA A 246 49.80 5.35 17.96
C ALA A 246 50.61 6.65 17.79
N ALA A 247 50.06 7.62 17.05
CA ALA A 247 50.51 8.99 17.13
C ALA A 247 49.75 9.64 18.27
N ASN A 248 50.49 9.95 19.34
CA ASN A 248 50.05 10.79 20.45
C ASN A 248 49.28 12.01 19.94
N TYR A 249 48.03 12.16 20.39
CA TYR A 249 47.33 13.44 20.35
C TYR A 249 47.82 14.31 21.52
N PRO A 250 48.31 15.53 21.29
CA PRO A 250 48.21 16.57 22.29
C PRO A 250 46.77 17.08 22.26
N GLY A 251 46.08 16.94 23.40
CA GLY A 251 44.73 17.48 23.56
C GLY A 251 44.71 19.00 23.40
N LYS A 252 43.62 19.51 22.83
CA LYS A 252 42.84 20.66 23.29
C LYS A 252 41.47 20.64 22.63
#